data_AF-A0AAV6CJ77-F1
#
_entry.id   AF-A0AAV6CJ77-F1
#
_cell.length_a   1.000
_cell.length_b   1.000
_cell.length_c   1.000
_cell.angle_alpha   90.00
_cell.angle_beta   90.00
_cell.angle_gamma   90.00
#
_symmetry.space_group_name_H-M   'P 1'
#
loop_
_entity.id
_entity.type
_entity.pdbx_description
1 polymer ?
#
loop_
_entity_poly.entity_id
_entity_poly.type
_entity_poly.pdbx_seq_one_letter_code
_entity_poly.pdbx_strand_id
1 'polypeptide(L)'
;ISKMVTVDTTKGTKYLSVKALIPNNVAGMDSRTRNMELAKVDRQIVFKNDCASCHAEPAKGKHGEALYAAACAICHDSPHRATMVPDLRALKTNPTPEYWKAWVSNGKPGSLMPAFAKSQNGILDDDQIASLVEYLSKNFPAKQTPETTAAGAAATGARP
;
A
#
# COMPACT_ATOMS: atom_id res chain seq x y z
N ILE A 1 29.94 -1.03 2.96
CA ILE A 1 31.03 -1.77 3.65
C ILE A 1 31.20 -3.11 2.97
N SER A 2 32.42 -3.49 2.58
CA SER A 2 32.70 -4.84 2.06
C SER A 2 33.51 -5.63 3.07
N LYS A 3 33.10 -6.86 3.37
CA LYS A 3 33.85 -7.79 4.22
C LYS A 3 34.00 -9.13 3.52
N MET A 4 35.15 -9.75 3.74
CA MET A 4 35.41 -11.12 3.31
C MET A 4 34.82 -12.08 4.34
N VAL A 5 34.06 -13.05 3.86
CA VAL A 5 33.54 -14.16 4.66
C VAL A 5 34.23 -15.43 4.19
N THR A 6 34.82 -16.14 5.14
CA THR A 6 35.42 -17.45 4.91
C THR A 6 34.36 -18.52 5.07
N VAL A 7 34.25 -19.40 4.07
CA VAL A 7 33.32 -20.54 4.08
C VAL A 7 34.13 -21.82 4.00
N ASP A 8 34.18 -22.57 5.09
CA ASP A 8 34.80 -23.89 5.13
C ASP A 8 33.81 -24.96 4.63
N THR A 9 34.25 -25.74 3.64
CA THR A 9 33.44 -26.84 3.08
C THR A 9 34.23 -28.14 3.13
N THR A 10 33.55 -29.27 2.94
CA THR A 10 34.18 -30.60 2.82
C THR A 10 35.15 -30.73 1.64
N LYS A 11 35.16 -29.74 0.72
CA LYS A 11 36.09 -29.63 -0.41
C LYS A 11 37.15 -28.53 -0.24
N GLY A 12 37.27 -27.96 0.96
CA GLY A 12 38.21 -26.90 1.30
C GLY A 12 37.54 -25.53 1.53
N THR A 13 38.37 -24.56 1.90
CA THR A 13 37.97 -23.21 2.27
C THR A 13 37.81 -22.31 1.06
N LYS A 14 36.69 -21.58 0.97
CA LYS A 14 36.47 -20.52 -0.03
C LYS A 14 36.27 -19.18 0.63
N TYR A 15 36.84 -18.14 0.05
CA TYR A 15 36.63 -16.76 0.48
C TYR A 15 35.60 -16.09 -0.42
N LEU A 16 34.54 -15.54 0.18
CA LEU A 16 33.49 -14.78 -0.50
C LEU A 16 33.58 -13.32 -0.09
N SER A 17 33.47 -12.41 -1.05
CA SER A 17 33.39 -10.98 -0.76
C SER A 17 31.92 -10.56 -0.64
N VAL A 18 31.52 -10.10 0.54
CA VAL A 18 30.16 -9.64 0.84
C VAL A 18 30.17 -8.12 0.90
N LYS A 19 29.37 -7.48 0.03
CA LYS A 19 29.18 -6.03 0.04
C LYS A 19 27.85 -5.70 0.72
N ALA A 20 27.92 -5.14 1.93
CA ALA A 20 26.79 -4.57 2.63
C ALA A 20 26.62 -3.09 2.25
N LEU A 21 25.50 -2.74 1.65
CA LEU A 21 25.06 -1.36 1.48
C LEU A 21 24.32 -0.95 2.75
N ILE A 22 25.05 -0.31 3.67
CA ILE A 22 24.44 0.33 4.84
C ILE A 22 24.16 1.77 4.40
N PRO A 23 22.89 2.21 4.33
CA PRO A 23 22.59 3.61 4.09
C PRO A 23 23.29 4.43 5.18
N ASN A 24 23.99 5.49 4.78
CA ASN A 24 24.68 6.36 5.72
C ASN A 24 23.68 6.80 6.79
N ASN A 25 24.04 6.59 8.06
CA ASN A 25 23.41 7.29 9.16
C ASN A 25 23.80 8.75 8.96
N VAL A 26 23.01 9.49 8.18
CA VAL A 26 23.25 10.91 7.91
C VAL A 26 23.01 11.65 9.21
N ALA A 27 24.06 11.71 10.01
CA ALA A 27 24.13 12.53 11.22
C ALA A 27 23.67 13.95 10.83
N GLY A 28 22.56 14.40 11.42
CA GLY A 28 21.96 15.71 11.15
C GLY A 28 20.67 15.72 10.31
N MET A 29 20.28 14.62 9.66
CA MET A 29 18.95 14.52 9.03
C MET A 29 17.90 14.11 10.05
N ASP A 30 16.72 14.72 10.00
CA ASP A 30 15.58 14.29 10.79
C ASP A 30 15.24 12.82 10.45
N SER A 31 14.86 12.03 11.47
CA SER A 31 14.62 10.60 11.32
C SER A 31 13.50 10.30 10.32
N ARG A 32 12.55 11.22 10.15
CA ARG A 32 11.44 11.10 9.22
C ARG A 32 11.91 11.18 7.76
N THR A 33 12.74 12.15 7.41
CA THR A 33 13.29 12.32 6.06
C THR A 33 14.13 11.12 5.67
N ARG A 34 14.98 10.61 6.57
CA ARG A 34 15.73 9.36 6.32
C ARG A 34 14.79 8.19 6.00
N ASN A 35 13.78 7.97 6.84
CA ASN A 35 12.84 6.86 6.66
C ASN A 35 12.05 7.00 5.35
N MET A 36 11.70 8.23 4.96
CA MET A 36 11.05 8.49 3.68
C MET A 36 11.96 8.19 2.48
N GLU A 37 13.24 8.56 2.52
CA GLU A 37 14.17 8.23 1.43
C GLU A 37 14.39 6.72 1.27
N LEU A 38 14.46 5.98 2.37
CA LEU A 38 14.50 4.52 2.33
C LEU A 38 13.25 3.93 1.66
N ALA A 39 12.06 4.43 2.01
CA ALA A 39 10.80 3.99 1.42
C ALA A 39 10.64 4.41 -0.05
N LYS A 40 11.30 5.48 -0.51
CA LYS A 40 11.33 5.86 -1.93
C LYS A 40 12.15 4.87 -2.76
N VAL A 41 13.23 4.34 -2.20
CA VAL A 41 14.08 3.34 -2.88
C VAL A 41 13.39 1.97 -2.92
N ASP A 42 12.88 1.52 -1.78
CA ASP A 42 12.08 0.28 -1.68
C ASP A 42 10.83 0.54 -0.84
N ARG A 43 9.69 0.71 -1.51
CA ARG A 43 8.41 0.91 -0.81
C ARG A 43 8.05 -0.25 0.11
N GLN A 44 8.57 -1.45 -0.12
CA GLN A 44 8.34 -2.61 0.74
C GLN A 44 9.16 -2.61 2.03
N ILE A 45 10.11 -1.68 2.18
CA ILE A 45 10.95 -1.62 3.38
C ILE A 45 10.13 -1.37 4.66
N VAL A 46 8.95 -0.75 4.53
CA VAL A 46 8.05 -0.49 5.66
C VAL A 46 7.59 -1.77 6.35
N PHE A 47 7.60 -2.92 5.66
CA PHE A 47 7.22 -4.21 6.23
C PHE A 47 8.41 -5.05 6.70
N LYS A 48 9.62 -4.49 6.72
CA LYS A 48 10.86 -5.21 7.02
C LYS A 48 11.55 -4.62 8.25
N ASN A 49 12.34 -5.44 8.95
CA ASN A 49 13.15 -5.04 10.11
C ASN A 49 12.34 -4.24 11.15
N ASP A 50 12.97 -3.25 11.79
CA ASP A 50 12.35 -2.42 12.83
C ASP A 50 11.09 -1.69 12.34
N CYS A 51 10.95 -1.44 11.03
CA CYS A 51 9.77 -0.80 10.46
C CYS A 51 8.51 -1.68 10.61
N ALA A 52 8.68 -3.01 10.56
CA ALA A 52 7.58 -3.97 10.63
C ALA A 52 6.81 -3.90 11.97
N SER A 53 7.49 -3.54 13.06
CA SER A 53 6.90 -3.45 14.40
C SER A 53 5.69 -2.49 14.44
N CYS A 54 5.75 -1.40 13.68
CA CYS A 54 4.67 -0.42 13.62
C CYS A 54 3.81 -0.55 12.36
N HIS A 55 4.37 -1.01 11.24
CA HIS A 55 3.67 -1.02 9.94
C HIS A 55 3.08 -2.38 9.55
N ALA A 56 3.51 -3.48 10.17
CA ALA A 56 3.09 -4.83 9.83
C ALA A 56 2.41 -5.56 10.99
N GLU A 57 3.05 -5.58 12.16
CA GLU A 57 2.55 -6.32 13.33
C GLU A 57 1.13 -5.90 13.76
N PRO A 58 0.77 -4.60 13.78
CA PRO A 58 -0.57 -4.19 14.18
C PRO A 58 -1.68 -4.70 13.24
N ALA A 59 -1.35 -5.10 12.01
CA ALA A 59 -2.30 -5.61 11.03
C ALA A 59 -2.45 -7.15 11.08
N LYS A 60 -1.58 -7.84 11.82
CA LYS A 60 -1.54 -9.30 11.86
C LYS A 60 -2.86 -9.89 12.36
N GLY A 61 -3.46 -10.78 11.57
CA GLY A 61 -4.72 -11.47 11.89
C GLY A 61 -5.98 -10.58 11.86
N LYS A 62 -5.85 -9.29 11.53
CA LYS A 62 -7.00 -8.38 11.42
C LYS A 62 -7.64 -8.49 10.04
N HIS A 63 -8.93 -8.14 10.00
CA HIS A 63 -9.77 -8.16 8.80
C HIS A 63 -10.63 -6.90 8.73
N GLY A 64 -11.15 -6.57 7.54
CA GLY A 64 -12.09 -5.48 7.31
C GLY A 64 -11.67 -4.13 7.92
N GLU A 65 -12.56 -3.53 8.71
CA GLU A 65 -12.33 -2.23 9.36
C GLU A 65 -11.10 -2.21 10.29
N ALA A 66 -10.94 -3.24 11.11
CA ALA A 66 -9.82 -3.33 12.05
C ALA A 66 -8.48 -3.40 11.31
N LEU A 67 -8.46 -4.06 10.16
CA LEU A 67 -7.30 -4.10 9.27
C LEU A 67 -7.04 -2.73 8.63
N TYR A 68 -8.08 -2.08 8.11
CA TYR A 68 -7.99 -0.73 7.55
C TYR A 68 -7.42 0.28 8.57
N ALA A 69 -7.95 0.27 9.79
CA ALA A 69 -7.50 1.15 10.88
C ALA A 69 -6.01 0.92 11.23
N ALA A 70 -5.56 -0.33 11.20
CA ALA A 70 -4.19 -0.69 11.55
C ALA A 70 -3.17 -0.39 10.43
N ALA A 71 -3.54 -0.56 9.16
CA ALA A 71 -2.59 -0.56 8.05
C ALA A 71 -2.77 0.60 7.04
N CYS A 72 -3.98 1.15 6.93
CA CYS A 72 -4.33 2.09 5.86
C CYS A 72 -4.57 3.51 6.41
N ALA A 73 -5.30 3.61 7.52
CA ALA A 73 -5.72 4.88 8.11
C ALA A 73 -4.53 5.77 8.54
N ILE A 74 -3.41 5.17 8.94
CA ILE A 74 -2.18 5.88 9.32
C ILE A 74 -1.68 6.83 8.21
N CYS A 75 -1.97 6.52 6.95
CA CYS A 75 -1.64 7.35 5.80
C CYS A 75 -2.88 8.07 5.26
N HIS A 76 -3.97 7.35 5.02
CA HIS A 76 -5.13 7.88 4.30
C HIS A 76 -6.06 8.75 5.14
N ASP A 77 -6.10 8.52 6.46
CA ASP A 77 -6.95 9.27 7.41
C ASP A 77 -6.12 10.07 8.43
N SER A 78 -4.83 10.26 8.14
CA SER A 78 -3.94 11.06 9.00
C SER A 78 -4.41 12.52 9.07
N PRO A 79 -4.49 13.14 10.27
CA PRO A 79 -4.77 14.58 10.40
C PRO A 79 -3.76 15.47 9.64
N HIS A 80 -2.53 14.98 9.47
CA HIS A 80 -1.46 15.63 8.73
C HIS A 80 -1.08 14.81 7.48
N ARG A 81 -2.10 14.31 6.76
CA ARG A 81 -1.93 13.55 5.52
C ARG A 81 -1.09 14.34 4.52
N ALA A 82 -0.03 13.71 4.00
CA ALA A 82 0.79 14.30 2.96
C ALA A 82 -0.02 14.49 1.67
N THR A 83 0.23 15.57 0.93
CA THR A 83 -0.51 15.93 -0.30
C THR A 83 -0.49 14.84 -1.37
N MET A 84 0.55 14.00 -1.39
CA MET A 84 0.68 12.86 -2.31
C MET A 84 -0.17 11.64 -1.94
N VAL A 85 -0.70 11.57 -0.71
CA VAL A 85 -1.55 10.47 -0.26
C VAL A 85 -3.01 10.85 -0.54
N PRO A 86 -3.72 10.10 -1.39
CA PRO A 86 -5.08 10.45 -1.76
C PRO A 86 -6.04 10.29 -0.59
N ASP A 87 -7.03 11.18 -0.55
CA ASP A 87 -8.21 11.01 0.28
C ASP A 87 -9.13 9.97 -0.36
N LEU A 88 -9.29 8.83 0.28
CA LEU A 88 -10.12 7.75 -0.24
C LEU A 88 -11.61 8.11 -0.27
N ARG A 89 -12.06 9.11 0.50
CA ARG A 89 -13.46 9.59 0.52
C ARG A 89 -13.73 10.63 -0.56
N ALA A 90 -12.69 11.22 -1.15
CA ALA A 90 -12.78 12.25 -2.17
C ALA A 90 -12.19 11.82 -3.52
N LEU A 91 -12.18 10.51 -3.79
CA LEU A 91 -11.74 9.99 -5.08
C LEU A 91 -12.58 10.56 -6.23
N LYS A 92 -11.91 10.88 -7.33
CA LYS A 92 -12.55 11.36 -8.56
C LYS A 92 -13.07 10.22 -9.44
N THR A 93 -12.63 9.00 -9.16
CA THR A 93 -13.02 7.77 -9.87
C THR A 93 -14.11 7.05 -9.11
N ASN A 94 -14.84 6.17 -9.79
CA ASN A 94 -15.73 5.20 -9.16
C ASN A 94 -14.97 3.89 -8.89
N PRO A 95 -14.58 3.59 -7.64
CA PRO A 95 -13.79 2.40 -7.35
C PRO A 95 -14.67 1.14 -7.26
N THR A 96 -14.39 0.16 -8.11
CA THR A 96 -14.99 -1.20 -8.02
C THR A 96 -14.25 -2.08 -7.01
N PRO A 97 -14.79 -3.24 -6.60
CA PRO A 97 -14.05 -4.21 -5.79
C PRO A 97 -12.70 -4.61 -6.42
N GLU A 98 -12.66 -4.78 -7.74
CA GLU A 98 -11.45 -5.12 -8.49
C GLU A 98 -10.43 -3.98 -8.47
N TYR A 99 -10.90 -2.72 -8.54
CA TYR A 99 -10.06 -1.54 -8.36
C TYR A 99 -9.37 -1.58 -6.99
N TRP A 100 -10.13 -1.80 -5.91
CA TRP A 100 -9.56 -1.88 -4.56
C TRP A 100 -8.58 -3.04 -4.43
N LYS A 101 -8.96 -4.22 -4.93
CA LYS A 101 -8.09 -5.41 -4.90
C LYS A 101 -6.78 -5.15 -5.62
N ALA A 102 -6.81 -4.52 -6.80
CA ALA A 102 -5.60 -4.23 -7.57
C ALA A 102 -4.66 -3.28 -6.82
N TRP A 103 -5.19 -2.18 -6.27
CA TRP A 103 -4.37 -1.18 -5.56
C TRP A 103 -3.83 -1.69 -4.22
N VAL A 104 -4.64 -2.42 -3.44
CA VAL A 104 -4.21 -3.01 -2.18
C VAL A 104 -3.15 -4.09 -2.43
N SER A 105 -3.40 -4.99 -3.38
CA SER A 105 -2.52 -6.14 -3.61
C SER A 105 -1.17 -5.71 -4.15
N ASN A 106 -1.14 -4.77 -5.11
CA ASN A 106 0.07 -4.41 -5.86
C ASN A 106 0.72 -3.10 -5.37
N GLY A 107 0.02 -2.33 -4.55
CA GLY A 107 0.42 -0.98 -4.20
C GLY A 107 0.42 -0.06 -5.42
N LYS A 108 1.17 1.04 -5.35
CA LYS A 108 1.32 1.96 -6.47
C LYS A 108 2.80 2.13 -6.85
N PRO A 109 3.23 1.55 -8.00
CA PRO A 109 4.55 1.80 -8.55
C PRO A 109 4.88 3.29 -8.68
N GLY A 110 6.14 3.65 -8.41
CA GLY A 110 6.59 5.05 -8.40
C GLY A 110 6.00 5.90 -7.27
N SER A 111 5.48 5.28 -6.21
CA SER A 111 5.00 5.98 -5.02
C SER A 111 5.38 5.23 -3.74
N LEU A 112 5.08 5.83 -2.59
CA LEU A 112 5.31 5.23 -1.28
C LEU A 112 4.26 4.19 -0.86
N MET A 113 3.16 4.00 -1.62
CA MET A 113 2.14 3.02 -1.27
C MET A 113 2.64 1.59 -1.55
N PRO A 114 2.93 0.78 -0.51
CA PRO A 114 3.47 -0.55 -0.69
C PRO A 114 2.41 -1.50 -1.24
N ALA A 115 2.87 -2.63 -1.80
CA ALA A 115 2.00 -3.75 -2.13
C ALA A 115 1.73 -4.55 -0.86
N PHE A 116 0.46 -4.80 -0.54
CA PHE A 116 0.11 -5.49 0.71
C PHE A 116 -0.02 -7.00 0.55
N ALA A 117 -0.17 -7.53 -0.67
CA ALA A 117 -0.27 -8.97 -0.87
C ALA A 117 1.05 -9.69 -0.57
N LYS A 118 0.99 -10.82 0.12
CA LYS A 118 2.15 -11.71 0.36
C LYS A 118 2.83 -12.13 -0.96
N SER A 119 2.06 -12.31 -2.04
CA SER A 119 2.59 -12.58 -3.39
C SER A 119 3.44 -11.44 -3.98
N GLN A 120 3.35 -10.23 -3.41
CA GLN A 120 4.10 -9.03 -3.78
C GLN A 120 5.07 -8.59 -2.66
N ASN A 121 5.47 -9.51 -1.78
CA ASN A 121 6.28 -9.26 -0.58
C ASN A 121 5.62 -8.35 0.48
N GLY A 122 4.29 -8.28 0.47
CA GLY A 122 3.49 -7.62 1.49
C GLY A 122 3.13 -8.53 2.67
N ILE A 123 2.22 -8.06 3.51
CA ILE A 123 1.92 -8.67 4.83
C ILE A 123 0.57 -9.40 4.89
N LEU A 124 -0.29 -9.23 3.89
CA LEU A 124 -1.67 -9.73 3.87
C LEU A 124 -1.81 -10.95 2.97
N ASP A 125 -2.52 -11.96 3.44
CA ASP A 125 -3.02 -13.05 2.58
C ASP A 125 -4.32 -12.67 1.87
N ASP A 126 -4.79 -13.59 1.03
CA ASP A 126 -5.94 -13.37 0.14
C ASP A 126 -7.24 -13.16 0.91
N ASP A 127 -7.42 -13.81 2.07
CA ASP A 127 -8.61 -13.65 2.92
C ASP A 127 -8.63 -12.27 3.58
N GLN A 128 -7.47 -11.82 4.08
CA GLN A 128 -7.32 -10.47 4.60
C GLN A 128 -7.58 -9.41 3.52
N ILE A 129 -7.06 -9.61 2.30
CA ILE A 129 -7.29 -8.72 1.16
C ILE A 129 -8.78 -8.69 0.79
N ALA A 130 -9.43 -9.85 0.69
CA ALA A 130 -10.86 -9.93 0.36
C ALA A 130 -11.70 -9.16 1.38
N SER A 131 -11.44 -9.38 2.68
CA SER A 131 -12.15 -8.67 3.76
C SER A 131 -11.94 -7.15 3.72
N LEU A 132 -10.73 -6.70 3.37
CA LEU A 132 -10.41 -5.29 3.26
C LEU A 132 -11.10 -4.67 2.04
N VAL A 133 -11.13 -5.38 0.91
CA VAL A 133 -11.83 -4.94 -0.31
C VAL A 133 -13.32 -4.79 -0.05
N GLU A 134 -13.96 -5.74 0.62
CA GLU A 134 -15.37 -5.65 1.00
C GLU A 134 -15.64 -4.40 1.84
N TYR A 135 -14.81 -4.17 2.87
CA TYR A 135 -14.90 -2.97 3.70
C TYR A 135 -14.72 -1.68 2.88
N LEU A 136 -13.73 -1.64 1.99
CA LEU A 136 -13.44 -0.46 1.16
C LEU A 136 -14.60 -0.16 0.20
N SER A 137 -15.13 -1.18 -0.46
CA SER A 137 -16.29 -1.06 -1.37
C SER A 137 -17.53 -0.53 -0.66
N LYS A 138 -17.75 -0.92 0.60
CA LYS A 138 -18.91 -0.48 1.38
C LYS A 138 -18.75 0.95 1.91
N ASN A 139 -17.53 1.32 2.35
CA ASN A 139 -17.31 2.53 3.16
C ASN A 139 -16.68 3.70 2.39
N PHE A 140 -16.19 3.45 1.17
CA PHE A 140 -15.64 4.45 0.27
C PHE A 140 -16.31 4.34 -1.11
N PRO A 141 -17.64 4.55 -1.17
CA PRO A 141 -18.37 4.44 -2.42
C PRO A 141 -17.95 5.53 -3.41
N ALA A 142 -18.25 5.29 -4.68
CA ALA A 142 -18.15 6.31 -5.72
C ALA A 142 -18.75 7.63 -5.26
N LYS A 143 -18.15 8.76 -5.65
CA LYS A 143 -18.96 9.96 -5.83
C LYS A 143 -20.02 9.61 -6.87
N GLN A 144 -21.27 9.57 -6.45
CA GLN A 144 -22.39 9.61 -7.39
C GLN A 144 -22.24 10.93 -8.16
N THR A 145 -21.71 10.85 -9.38
CA THR A 145 -21.99 11.89 -10.36
C THR A 145 -23.52 11.95 -10.48
N PRO A 146 -24.16 13.12 -10.46
CA PRO A 146 -25.58 13.18 -10.74
C PRO A 146 -25.77 12.61 -12.14
N GLU A 147 -26.29 11.40 -12.24
CA GLU A 147 -26.81 10.89 -13.49
C GLU A 147 -27.89 11.86 -13.94
N THR A 148 -27.72 12.41 -15.14
CA THR A 148 -28.73 13.15 -15.86
C THR A 148 -30.05 12.42 -15.70
N THR A 149 -30.98 13.05 -14.99
CA THR A 149 -32.37 12.61 -14.88
C THR A 149 -32.87 12.34 -16.29
N ALA A 150 -33.07 11.07 -16.63
CA ALA A 150 -33.81 10.66 -17.79
C ALA A 150 -35.27 11.13 -17.59
N ALA A 151 -35.58 12.34 -18.05
CA ALA A 151 -36.94 12.74 -18.31
C ALA A 151 -37.32 12.22 -19.70
N GLY A 152 -37.81 10.97 -19.71
CA GLY A 152 -38.59 10.48 -20.84
C GLY A 152 -39.81 11.38 -21.03
N ALA A 153 -39.83 12.14 -22.12
CA ALA A 153 -41.07 12.66 -22.68
C ALA A 153 -41.50 11.70 -23.79
N ALA A 154 -42.27 10.68 -23.38
CA ALA A 154 -43.21 10.03 -24.27
C ALA A 154 -44.27 11.07 -24.66
N ALA A 155 -44.35 11.40 -25.95
CA ALA A 155 -45.52 12.04 -26.54
C ALA A 155 -45.83 11.33 -27.85
N THR A 156 -46.88 10.52 -27.76
CA THR A 156 -47.55 9.74 -28.80
C THR A 156 -48.26 10.64 -29.82
N GLY A 157 -48.02 10.34 -31.12
CA GLY A 157 -48.94 10.38 -32.28
C GLY A 157 -49.98 11.51 -32.48
N ALA A 158 -49.98 12.10 -33.68
CA ALA A 158 -51.04 11.93 -34.69
C ALA A 158 -50.80 12.81 -35.95
N ARG A 159 -50.95 12.18 -37.13
CA ARG A 159 -51.24 12.77 -38.46
C ARG A 159 -52.77 12.68 -38.68
N PRO A 160 -53.40 13.32 -39.69
CA PRO A 160 -52.86 13.81 -40.98
C PRO A 160 -52.74 15.33 -41.14
#